data_AF-A0A3D5E7F5-F1
#
_entry.id   AF-A0A3D5E7F5-F1
#
_cell.length_a   1.000
_cell.length_b   1.000
_cell.length_c   1.000
_cell.angle_alpha   90.00
_cell.angle_beta   90.00
_cell.angle_gamma   90.00
#
_symmetry.space_group_name_H-M   'P 1'
#
loop_
_entity.id
_entity.type
_entity.pdbx_description
1 polymer ?
#
loop_
_entity_poly.entity_id
_entity_poly.type
_entity_poly.pdbx_seq_one_letter_code
_entity_poly.pdbx_strand_id
1 'polypeptide(L)' 'MGLPLMELDDPVLFLHERKCRVCNKTYPLTEGFYLTRKSRGEKPSSYSYECKSCTISRVKTKRKNNKTDVYPDW' A
#
# COMPACT_ATOMS: atom_id res chain seq x y z
N MET A 1 -33.13 32.46 -6.22
CA MET A 1 -31.72 32.31 -6.68
C MET A 1 -31.26 30.94 -6.23
N GLY A 2 -31.58 29.90 -7.01
CA GLY A 2 -31.21 28.53 -6.69
C GLY A 2 -29.70 28.39 -6.78
N LEU A 3 -29.08 27.93 -5.69
CA LEU A 3 -27.69 27.49 -5.71
C LEU A 3 -27.61 26.32 -6.69
N PRO A 4 -26.70 26.35 -7.69
CA PRO A 4 -26.56 25.22 -8.58
C PRO A 4 -26.03 24.05 -7.73
N LEU A 5 -26.80 22.96 -7.80
CA LEU A 5 -26.40 21.61 -7.44
C LEU A 5 -24.99 21.41 -8.02
N MET A 6 -23.98 21.29 -7.16
CA MET A 6 -22.74 20.65 -7.58
C MET A 6 -23.11 19.22 -7.95
N GLU A 7 -23.30 18.97 -9.25
CA GLU A 7 -23.32 17.62 -9.79
C GLU A 7 -21.91 17.06 -9.65
N LEU A 8 -21.62 16.48 -8.48
CA LEU A 8 -20.40 15.72 -8.22
C LEU A 8 -20.58 14.29 -8.74
N ASP A 9 -20.79 14.15 -10.05
CA ASP A 9 -20.80 12.86 -10.74
C ASP A 9 -19.63 12.75 -11.74
N ASP A 10 -18.55 13.49 -11.50
CA ASP A 10 -17.24 13.04 -12.00
C ASP A 10 -16.70 12.00 -11.00
N PRO A 11 -16.43 10.75 -11.42
CA PRO A 11 -15.64 9.85 -10.59
C PRO A 11 -14.27 10.50 -10.47
N VAL A 12 -14.06 11.27 -9.39
CA VAL A 12 -12.77 11.89 -9.13
C VAL A 12 -11.81 10.73 -8.95
N LEU A 13 -11.11 10.40 -10.05
CA LEU A 13 -10.00 9.48 -10.08
C LEU A 13 -8.88 10.16 -9.31
N PHE A 14 -9.04 10.22 -7.98
CA PHE A 14 -8.01 10.72 -7.09
C PHE A 14 -6.89 9.70 -7.11
N LEU A 15 -6.00 9.84 -8.10
CA LEU A 15 -4.71 9.19 -8.13
C LEU A 15 -3.90 9.77 -6.97
N HIS A 16 -4.13 9.22 -5.78
CA HIS A 16 -3.36 9.58 -4.61
C HIS A 16 -1.97 8.98 -4.79
N GLU A 17 -0.99 9.80 -5.13
CA GLU A 17 0.40 9.38 -5.19
C GLU A 17 1.06 9.54 -3.82
N ARG A 18 1.97 8.62 -3.47
CA ARG A 18 2.77 8.69 -2.24
C ARG A 18 4.20 8.27 -2.51
N LYS A 19 5.14 8.98 -1.87
CA LYS A 19 6.55 8.60 -1.79
C LYS A 19 6.75 7.47 -0.76
N CYS A 20 7.33 6.36 -1.19
CA CYS A 20 7.69 5.26 -0.30
C CYS A 20 8.78 5.68 0.70
N ARG A 21 8.61 5.35 1.99
CA ARG A 21 9.60 5.67 3.05
C ARG A 21 10.95 4.93 2.91
N VAL A 22 10.99 3.83 2.16
CA VAL A 22 12.19 2.95 2.09
C VAL A 22 13.01 3.22 0.83
N CYS A 23 12.38 3.19 -0.35
CA CYS A 23 13.07 3.42 -1.62
C CYS A 23 12.96 4.86 -2.14
N ASN A 24 12.20 5.73 -1.47
CA ASN A 24 12.00 7.13 -1.84
C ASN A 24 11.41 7.36 -3.25
N LYS A 25 10.85 6.33 -3.89
CA LYS A 25 10.15 6.45 -5.17
C LYS A 25 8.66 6.71 -4.95
N THR A 26 8.05 7.44 -5.88
CA THR A 26 6.62 7.77 -5.87
C THR A 26 5.85 6.71 -6.63
N TYR A 27 4.73 6.26 -6.05
CA TYR A 27 3.81 5.30 -6.68
C TYR A 27 2.36 5.72 -6.42
N PRO A 28 1.42 5.33 -7.30
CA PRO A 28 -0.01 5.43 -7.01
C PRO A 28 -0.39 4.54 -5.80
N LEU A 29 -1.29 5.01 -4.93
CA LEU A 29 -1.69 4.31 -3.69
C LEU A 29 -2.32 2.94 -3.94
N THR A 30 -3.22 2.87 -4.91
CA THR A 30 -4.00 1.68 -5.26
C THR A 30 -3.11 0.53 -5.74
N GLU A 31 -2.17 0.83 -6.64
CA GLU A 31 -1.28 -0.18 -7.21
C GLU A 31 -0.01 -0.39 -6.40
N GLY A 32 0.59 0.68 -5.87
CA GLY A 32 1.93 0.67 -5.29
C GLY A 32 2.00 0.27 -3.82
N PHE A 33 0.89 0.35 -3.07
CA PHE A 33 0.88 0.15 -1.62
C PHE A 33 -0.16 -0.88 -1.17
N TYR A 34 0.10 -1.55 -0.04
CA TYR A 34 -0.88 -2.46 0.57
C TYR A 34 -1.88 -1.69 1.44
N LEU A 35 -3.15 -2.07 1.38
CA LEU A 35 -4.17 -1.66 2.35
C LEU A 35 -3.92 -2.35 3.70
N THR A 36 -3.86 -1.57 4.78
CA THR A 36 -3.65 -2.12 6.12
C THR A 36 -4.88 -2.84 6.66
N ARG A 37 -6.10 -2.35 6.35
CA ARG A 37 -7.38 -2.95 6.73
C ARG A 37 -8.43 -2.72 5.64
N LYS A 38 -9.15 -3.77 5.27
CA LYS A 38 -10.21 -3.69 4.23
C LYS A 38 -11.44 -2.86 4.68
N SER A 39 -11.69 -2.77 5.99
CA SER A 39 -12.91 -2.13 6.53
C SER A 39 -12.88 -0.60 6.61
N ARG A 40 -11.72 0.05 6.39
CA ARG A 40 -11.55 1.51 6.60
C ARG A 40 -11.81 2.38 5.37
N GLY A 41 -12.24 1.78 4.25
CA GLY A 41 -12.43 2.47 2.97
C GLY A 41 -11.12 2.94 2.33
N GLU A 42 -11.23 3.55 1.15
CA GLU A 42 -10.12 4.02 0.31
C GLU A 42 -9.53 5.37 0.79
N LYS A 43 -9.37 5.53 2.10
CA LYS A 43 -8.70 6.70 2.66
C LYS A 43 -7.18 6.58 2.43
N PRO A 44 -6.47 7.68 2.10
CA PRO A 44 -5.03 7.62 1.88
C PRO A 44 -4.23 7.17 3.12
N SER A 45 -4.76 7.40 4.32
CA SER A 45 -4.17 6.90 5.58
C SER A 45 -4.37 5.39 5.81
N SER A 46 -5.30 4.73 5.11
CA SER A 46 -5.52 3.29 5.20
C SER A 46 -4.42 2.48 4.49
N TYR A 47 -3.68 3.09 3.57
CA TYR A 47 -2.58 2.45 2.84
C TYR A 47 -1.26 2.53 3.62
N SER A 48 -0.40 1.52 3.42
CA SER A 48 0.95 1.46 3.96
C SER A 48 1.82 2.65 3.50
N TYR A 49 2.83 2.99 4.27
CA TYR A 49 3.86 3.98 3.90
C TYR A 49 5.05 3.35 3.17
N GLU A 50 5.07 2.02 3.07
CA GLU A 50 6.05 1.24 2.34
C GLU A 50 5.40 0.59 1.13
N CYS A 51 6.03 0.73 -0.03
CA CYS A 51 5.50 0.14 -1.27
C CYS A 51 5.57 -1.39 -1.24
N LYS A 52 4.80 -2.03 -2.13
CA LYS A 52 4.70 -3.49 -2.21
C LYS A 52 6.06 -4.15 -2.44
N SER A 53 6.90 -3.59 -3.31
CA SER A 53 8.22 -4.13 -3.62
C SER A 53 9.15 -4.14 -2.41
N CYS A 54 9.26 -3.02 -1.68
CA CYS A 54 10.04 -2.93 -0.45
C CYS A 54 9.54 -3.91 0.61
N THR A 55 8.22 -4.01 0.77
CA THR A 55 7.59 -4.95 1.71
C THR A 55 7.94 -6.40 1.37
N ILE A 56 7.83 -6.79 0.09
CA ILE A 56 8.16 -8.13 -0.39
C ILE A 56 9.64 -8.44 -0.12
N SER A 57 10.55 -7.52 -0.47
CA SER A 57 11.99 -7.68 -0.21
C SER A 57 12.28 -7.86 1.28
N ARG A 58 11.69 -7.01 2.15
CA ARG A 58 11.84 -7.13 3.60
C ARG A 58 11.38 -8.48 4.12
N VAL A 59 10.20 -8.95 3.69
CA VAL A 59 9.64 -10.24 4.12
C VAL A 59 10.49 -11.40 3.61
N LYS A 60 10.94 -11.37 2.36
CA LYS A 60 11.83 -12.38 1.77
C LYS A 60 13.15 -12.48 2.55
N THR A 61 13.81 -11.36 2.81
CA THR A 61 15.06 -11.32 3.57
C THR A 61 14.86 -11.84 4.99
N LYS A 62 13.79 -11.42 5.69
CA LYS A 62 13.47 -11.90 7.04
C LYS A 62 13.24 -13.41 7.08
N ARG A 63 12.51 -13.95 6.10
CA ARG A 63 12.27 -15.40 6.02
C ARG A 63 13.52 -16.20 5.70
N LYS A 64 14.41 -15.68 4.84
CA LYS A 64 15.69 -16.33 4.53
C LYS A 64 16.57 -16.43 5.78
N ASN A 65 16.64 -15.36 6.58
CA ASN A 65 17.47 -15.33 7.78
C ASN A 65 16.93 -16.20 8.94
N ASN A 66 15.62 -16.48 8.95
CA ASN A 66 14.98 -17.31 9.97
C ASN A 66 14.89 -18.80 9.60
N LYS A 67 15.41 -19.22 8.43
CA LYS A 67 15.53 -20.64 8.12
C LYS A 67 16.76 -21.20 8.83
N THR A 68 16.55 -21.82 9.98
CA THR A 68 17.43 -22.89 10.44
C THR A 68 17.19 -24.07 9.49
N ASP A 69 18.11 -24.31 8.57
CA ASP A 69 18.11 -25.50 7.70
C ASP A 69 18.51 -26.72 8.52
N VAL A 70 17.75 -26.99 9.59
CA VAL A 70 17.94 -28.14 10.46
C VAL A 70 16.91 -29.14 10.00
N TYR A 71 17.36 -30.07 9.17
CA TYR A 71 16.59 -31.27 8.89
C TYR A 71 16.44 -32.03 10.21
N PRO A 72 15.22 -32.36 10.65
CA PRO A 72 15.06 -33.24 11.80
C PRO A 72 15.50 -34.63 11.37
N ASP A 73 16.60 -35.12 11.96
CA ASP A 73 17.18 -36.44 11.67
C ASP A 73 16.35 -37.60 12.28
N TRP A 74 15.01 -37.48 12.29
CA TRP A 74 14.08 -38.46 12.87
C TRP A 74 12.87 -38.73 11.97
#